data_AF-A0A0G2FGZ4-F1
#
_entry.id   AF-A0A0G2FGZ4-F1
#
_cell.length_a   1.000
_cell.length_b   1.000
_cell.length_c   1.000
_cell.angle_alpha   90.00
_cell.angle_beta   90.00
_cell.angle_gamma   90.00
#
_symmetry.space_group_name_H-M   'P 1'
#
loop_
_entity.id
_entity.type
_entity.pdbx_description
1 polymer ?
#
loop_
_entity_poly.entity_id
_entity_poly.type
_entity_poly.pdbx_seq_one_letter_code
_entity_poly.pdbx_strand_id
1 'polypeptide(L)'
;MLQSDDNVECDPRTIEIVQNWYKQSGPRGWDQNLWVPKLSNLFSIYNRFAVRLPHRDASSVFYFYSLINHSCSPNAHAYYDPTKGLQQIHLTRDVEAGEQIFVSYNRFQALPRAERHEEIRLQGHKFVCDCTLCTSQEAEAIMQKVHFSYQSLSNFLVKIGALVGQINTSSRTPNDNKEALAIAEELVGLLQHPSIGLEGPDLKMTLHVCSLISRRLGNIKAAAMYAREELALQVRLWGFETERFLRQNDAEPWLHKIEKELSRMEAGGL
;
A
#
# COMPACT_ATOMS: atom_id res chain seq x y z
N MET A 1 -4.61 35.01 -11.88
CA MET A 1 -4.08 35.41 -10.56
C MET A 1 -4.84 34.58 -9.55
N LEU A 2 -4.27 33.45 -9.12
CA LEU A 2 -4.89 32.61 -8.08
C LEU A 2 -4.83 33.44 -6.79
N GLN A 3 -5.99 33.85 -6.27
CA GLN A 3 -6.07 34.34 -4.90
C GLN A 3 -5.60 33.18 -4.02
N SER A 4 -4.53 33.40 -3.24
CA SER A 4 -4.17 32.45 -2.19
C SER A 4 -5.29 32.50 -1.17
N ASP A 5 -6.10 31.45 -1.12
CA ASP A 5 -6.87 31.17 0.08
C ASP A 5 -5.83 30.94 1.20
N ASP A 6 -5.56 31.99 1.97
CA ASP A 6 -4.67 31.98 3.13
C ASP A 6 -5.21 31.08 4.27
N ASN A 7 -6.37 30.45 4.06
CA ASN A 7 -7.03 29.53 4.98
C ASN A 7 -6.72 28.06 4.64
N VAL A 8 -5.45 27.69 4.54
CA VAL A 8 -5.11 26.28 4.79
C VAL A 8 -5.48 26.03 6.24
N GLU A 9 -6.57 25.30 6.47
CA GLU A 9 -7.06 25.02 7.81
C GLU A 9 -6.01 24.22 8.58
N CYS A 10 -5.21 24.92 9.37
CA CYS A 10 -4.17 24.32 10.19
C CYS A 10 -4.82 23.67 11.41
N ASP A 11 -4.42 22.43 11.70
CA ASP A 11 -4.92 21.75 12.89
C ASP A 11 -4.40 22.45 14.17
N PRO A 12 -5.25 22.75 15.17
CA PRO A 12 -4.84 23.44 16.40
C PRO A 12 -3.65 22.80 17.12
N ARG A 13 -3.52 21.47 17.06
CA ARG A 13 -2.37 20.76 17.63
C ARG A 13 -1.08 21.07 16.89
N THR A 14 -1.14 21.23 15.56
CA THR A 14 0.02 21.64 14.76
C THR A 14 0.47 23.04 15.16
N ILE A 15 -0.48 23.96 15.36
CA ILE A 15 -0.17 25.31 15.84
C ILE A 15 0.50 25.25 17.21
N GLU A 16 -0.03 24.47 18.15
CA GLU A 16 0.55 24.31 19.49
C GLU A 16 1.97 23.73 19.44
N ILE A 17 2.21 22.70 18.63
CA ILE A 17 3.53 22.09 18.44
C ILE A 17 4.52 23.13 17.89
N VAL A 18 4.12 23.88 16.86
CA VAL A 18 4.96 24.92 16.24
C VAL A 18 5.21 26.06 17.21
N GLN A 19 4.22 26.48 18.00
CA GLN A 19 4.38 27.49 19.06
C GLN A 19 5.39 27.05 20.12
N ASN A 20 5.30 25.79 20.58
CA ASN A 20 6.20 25.25 21.58
C ASN A 20 7.63 25.14 21.05
N TRP A 21 7.81 24.64 19.82
CA TRP A 21 9.10 24.62 19.15
C TRP A 21 9.68 26.03 18.99
N TYR A 22 8.87 27.00 18.56
CA TYR A 22 9.29 28.38 18.36
C TYR A 22 9.77 29.03 19.66
N LYS A 23 9.08 28.79 20.78
CA LYS A 23 9.49 29.28 22.12
C LYS A 23 10.84 28.71 22.57
N GLN A 24 11.15 27.46 22.19
CA GLN A 24 12.36 26.75 22.65
C GLN A 24 13.55 26.95 21.72
N SER A 25 13.32 27.07 20.42
CA SER A 25 14.38 26.97 19.39
C SER A 25 14.17 27.92 18.21
N GLY A 26 13.14 28.78 18.26
CA GLY A 26 12.86 29.74 17.20
C GLY A 26 14.00 30.77 17.01
N PRO A 27 14.22 31.26 15.78
CA PRO A 27 15.23 32.27 15.51
C PRO A 27 14.98 33.55 16.33
N ARG A 28 16.03 34.10 16.94
CA ARG A 28 15.94 35.37 17.67
C ARG A 28 15.56 36.51 16.72
N GLY A 29 14.57 37.32 17.10
CA GLY A 29 14.13 38.50 16.36
C GLY A 29 13.04 38.25 15.31
N TRP A 30 12.57 37.01 15.14
CA TRP A 30 11.40 36.73 14.33
C TRP A 30 10.11 37.05 15.11
N ASP A 31 9.12 37.67 14.45
CA ASP A 31 7.79 37.92 15.03
C ASP A 31 6.96 36.63 15.11
N GLN A 32 6.68 36.19 16.34
CA GLN A 32 5.93 34.96 16.59
C GLN A 32 4.53 34.99 15.97
N ASN A 33 3.84 36.14 15.99
CA ASN A 33 2.49 36.26 15.46
C ASN A 33 2.47 36.11 13.93
N LEU A 34 3.57 36.46 13.27
CA LEU A 34 3.75 36.30 11.83
C LEU A 34 4.20 34.88 11.45
N TRP A 35 5.17 34.32 12.20
CA TRP A 35 5.87 33.10 11.78
C TRP A 35 5.22 31.81 12.24
N VAL A 36 4.56 31.80 13.41
CA VAL A 36 3.86 30.60 13.88
C VAL A 36 2.79 30.14 12.88
N PRO A 37 1.88 31.00 12.38
CA PRO A 37 0.88 30.56 11.40
C PRO A 37 1.51 30.04 10.11
N LYS A 38 2.52 30.75 9.58
CA LYS A 38 3.23 30.36 8.34
C LYS A 38 3.90 28.99 8.46
N LEU A 39 4.63 28.75 9.55
CA LEU A 39 5.27 27.47 9.81
C LEU A 39 4.22 26.38 10.02
N SER A 40 3.14 26.65 10.74
CA SER A 40 2.08 25.68 10.97
C SER A 40 1.39 25.25 9.67
N ASN A 41 1.19 26.17 8.73
CA ASN A 41 0.71 25.85 7.38
C ASN A 41 1.70 24.97 6.61
N LEU A 42 2.99 25.32 6.64
CA LEU A 42 4.03 24.51 5.98
C LEU A 42 4.12 23.10 6.56
N PHE A 43 4.12 22.96 7.90
CA PHE A 43 4.09 21.67 8.57
C PHE A 43 2.84 20.86 8.22
N SER A 44 1.68 21.51 8.10
CA SER A 44 0.44 20.84 7.70
C SER A 44 0.50 20.29 6.29
N ILE A 45 1.05 21.07 5.34
CA ILE A 45 1.27 20.61 3.96
C ILE A 45 2.26 19.43 3.96
N TYR A 46 3.38 19.58 4.67
CA TYR A 46 4.38 18.53 4.74
C TYR A 46 3.83 17.24 5.34
N ASN A 47 3.10 17.31 6.47
CA ASN A 47 2.55 16.13 7.13
C ASN A 47 1.58 15.33 6.24
N ARG A 48 0.81 16.01 5.39
CA ARG A 48 -0.18 15.39 4.50
C ARG A 48 0.44 14.79 3.23
N PHE A 49 1.50 15.40 2.72
CA PHE A 49 1.98 15.11 1.36
C PHE A 49 3.42 14.61 1.29
N ALA A 50 4.13 14.55 2.42
CA ALA A 50 5.49 14.04 2.46
C ALA A 50 5.52 12.55 2.09
N VAL A 51 6.24 12.25 1.01
CA VAL A 51 6.57 10.90 0.59
C VAL A 51 7.94 10.54 1.16
N ARG A 52 8.02 9.41 1.87
CA ARG A 52 9.29 8.86 2.35
C ARG A 52 10.16 8.42 1.18
N LEU A 53 11.43 8.82 1.17
CA LEU A 53 12.39 8.39 0.16
C LEU A 53 13.11 7.12 0.66
N PRO A 54 12.87 5.93 0.08
CA PRO A 54 13.56 4.71 0.47
C PRO A 54 15.09 4.88 0.32
N HIS A 55 15.84 4.22 1.20
CA HIS A 55 17.31 4.29 1.27
C HIS A 55 17.89 5.67 1.57
N ARG A 56 17.05 6.64 1.96
CA ARG A 56 17.46 7.95 2.46
C ARG A 56 16.73 8.22 3.78
N ASP A 57 17.41 8.84 4.74
CA ASP A 57 16.75 9.37 5.94
C ASP A 57 16.09 10.72 5.62
N ALA A 58 15.20 10.72 4.62
CA ALA A 58 14.58 11.92 4.08
C ALA A 58 13.17 11.65 3.52
N SER A 59 12.40 12.73 3.40
CA SER A 59 11.10 12.77 2.73
C SER A 59 10.95 14.03 1.89
N SER A 60 10.15 13.96 0.82
CA SER A 60 9.94 15.05 -0.13
C SER A 60 8.46 15.23 -0.45
N VAL A 61 8.11 16.42 -0.96
CA VAL A 61 6.76 16.73 -1.45
C VAL A 61 6.81 16.79 -2.97
N PHE A 62 5.86 16.13 -3.63
CA PHE A 62 5.76 16.07 -5.09
C PHE A 62 4.49 16.78 -5.53
N TYR A 63 4.64 17.98 -6.11
CA TYR A 63 3.52 18.88 -6.40
C TYR A 63 2.37 18.21 -7.16
N PHE A 64 2.64 17.54 -8.28
CA PHE A 64 1.60 16.88 -9.07
C PHE A 64 0.94 15.70 -8.35
N TYR A 65 1.71 14.94 -7.55
CA TYR A 65 1.16 13.86 -6.74
C TYR A 65 0.23 14.40 -5.64
N SER A 66 0.56 15.53 -5.03
CA SER A 66 -0.25 16.19 -4.01
C SER A 66 -1.62 16.68 -4.52
N LEU A 67 -1.86 16.71 -5.83
CA LEU A 67 -3.14 17.05 -6.43
C LEU A 67 -4.07 15.82 -6.58
N ILE A 68 -3.56 14.60 -6.41
CA ILE A 68 -4.31 13.37 -6.64
C ILE A 68 -5.07 12.99 -5.38
N ASN A 69 -6.38 12.84 -5.49
CA ASN A 69 -7.26 12.53 -4.37
C ASN A 69 -7.16 11.07 -3.91
N HIS A 70 -7.69 10.83 -2.70
CA HIS A 70 -7.79 9.52 -2.12
C HIS A 70 -9.03 8.73 -2.59
N SER A 71 -8.85 7.43 -2.82
CA SER A 71 -9.92 6.44 -2.74
C SER A 71 -9.39 5.19 -2.04
N CYS A 72 -10.23 4.50 -1.24
CA CYS A 72 -9.88 3.17 -0.73
C CYS A 72 -9.93 2.09 -1.84
N SER A 73 -10.63 2.36 -2.96
CA SER A 73 -10.53 1.61 -4.23
C SER A 73 -9.83 2.49 -5.27
N PRO A 74 -8.51 2.64 -5.23
CA PRO A 74 -7.82 3.51 -6.18
C PRO A 74 -7.75 2.88 -7.57
N ASN A 75 -7.83 3.71 -8.62
CA ASN A 75 -7.58 3.31 -10.02
C ASN A 75 -6.12 3.57 -10.44
N ALA A 76 -5.28 4.05 -9.53
CA ALA A 76 -3.84 4.20 -9.74
C ALA A 76 -3.02 3.85 -8.50
N HIS A 77 -1.82 3.31 -8.74
CA HIS A 77 -0.81 3.05 -7.73
C HIS A 77 0.28 4.13 -7.77
N ALA A 78 0.64 4.64 -6.60
CA ALA A 78 1.70 5.61 -6.44
C ALA A 78 2.92 4.99 -5.77
N TYR A 79 4.10 5.18 -6.35
CA TYR A 79 5.35 4.75 -5.74
C TYR A 79 6.48 5.73 -6.07
N TYR A 80 7.48 5.77 -5.20
CA TYR A 80 8.69 6.54 -5.46
C TYR A 80 9.77 5.65 -6.08
N ASP A 81 10.25 6.04 -7.26
CA ASP A 81 11.40 5.43 -7.93
C ASP A 81 12.69 6.16 -7.51
N PRO A 82 13.53 5.58 -6.63
CA PRO A 82 14.79 6.19 -6.22
C PRO A 82 15.86 6.18 -7.30
N THR A 83 15.71 5.36 -8.35
CA THR A 83 16.65 5.33 -9.49
C THR A 83 16.50 6.59 -10.32
N LYS A 84 15.25 7.01 -10.55
CA LYS A 84 14.91 8.23 -11.30
C LYS A 84 14.74 9.47 -10.42
N GLY A 85 14.51 9.28 -9.12
CA GLY A 85 14.16 10.38 -8.21
C GLY A 85 12.75 10.92 -8.43
N LEU A 86 11.81 10.08 -8.90
CA LEU A 86 10.46 10.49 -9.31
C LEU A 86 9.39 9.77 -8.51
N GLN A 87 8.35 10.50 -8.11
CA GLN A 87 7.08 9.91 -7.68
C GLN A 87 6.28 9.55 -8.93
N GLN A 88 6.09 8.25 -9.17
CA GLN A 88 5.40 7.71 -10.32
C GLN A 88 3.98 7.27 -9.96
N ILE A 89 3.09 7.39 -10.95
CA ILE A 89 1.68 7.03 -10.86
C ILE A 89 1.38 6.12 -12.04
N HIS A 90 0.93 4.91 -11.76
CA HIS A 90 0.56 3.93 -12.78
C HIS A 90 -0.89 3.52 -12.60
N LEU A 91 -1.65 3.47 -13.68
CA LEU A 91 -3.04 3.03 -13.63
C LEU A 91 -3.10 1.54 -13.30
N THR A 92 -4.02 1.16 -12.40
CA THR A 92 -4.25 -0.25 -12.04
C THR A 92 -5.28 -0.93 -12.92
N ARG A 93 -6.10 -0.13 -13.62
CA ARG A 93 -7.11 -0.53 -14.60
C ARG A 93 -7.29 0.56 -15.65
N ASP A 94 -8.07 0.26 -16.68
CA ASP A 94 -8.50 1.28 -17.64
C ASP A 94 -9.36 2.35 -16.94
N VAL A 95 -9.19 3.60 -17.38
CA VAL A 95 -9.85 4.80 -16.84
C VAL A 95 -10.44 5.58 -18.01
N GLU A 96 -11.71 5.97 -17.89
CA GLU A 96 -12.41 6.68 -18.96
C GLU A 96 -12.07 8.18 -18.99
N ALA A 97 -12.27 8.83 -20.15
CA ALA A 97 -12.07 10.27 -20.27
C ALA A 97 -13.01 11.04 -19.32
N GLY A 98 -12.44 11.86 -18.45
CA GLY A 98 -13.17 12.61 -17.43
C GLY A 98 -13.33 11.89 -16.09
N GLU A 99 -12.96 10.61 -16.01
CA GLU A 99 -12.86 9.91 -14.72
C GLU A 99 -11.68 10.46 -13.90
N GLN A 100 -11.88 10.68 -12.60
CA GLN A 100 -10.83 11.15 -11.70
C GLN A 100 -9.84 10.03 -11.39
N ILE A 101 -8.55 10.37 -11.40
CA ILE A 101 -7.48 9.48 -10.92
C ILE A 101 -7.42 9.54 -9.40
N PHE A 102 -7.38 8.37 -8.76
CA PHE A 102 -7.28 8.21 -7.31
C PHE A 102 -6.11 7.32 -6.92
N VAL A 103 -5.48 7.66 -5.80
CA VAL A 103 -4.48 6.83 -5.12
C VAL A 103 -4.93 6.48 -3.71
N SER A 104 -4.34 5.47 -3.08
CA SER A 104 -4.57 5.23 -1.65
C SER A 104 -3.58 6.04 -0.81
N TYR A 105 -4.07 6.73 0.23
CA TYR A 105 -3.23 7.34 1.26
C TYR A 105 -2.95 6.34 2.41
N ASN A 106 -3.76 5.28 2.52
CA ASN A 106 -3.51 4.19 3.47
C ASN A 106 -2.27 3.41 3.05
N ARG A 107 -1.45 3.01 4.03
CA ARG A 107 -0.31 2.10 3.81
C ARG A 107 -0.77 0.70 3.42
N PHE A 108 -1.91 0.27 3.96
CA PHE A 108 -2.52 -1.03 3.67
C PHE A 108 -4.00 -0.83 3.36
N GLN A 109 -4.47 -1.30 2.20
CA GLN A 109 -5.86 -1.14 1.78
C GLN A 109 -6.75 -2.23 2.41
N ALA A 110 -6.18 -3.42 2.67
CA ALA A 110 -6.78 -4.57 3.32
C ALA A 110 -7.13 -4.41 4.83
N LEU A 111 -7.45 -3.20 5.28
CA LEU A 111 -7.85 -2.89 6.65
C LEU A 111 -9.36 -2.63 6.74
N PRO A 112 -10.01 -2.85 7.91
CA PRO A 112 -11.38 -2.42 8.15
C PRO A 112 -11.57 -0.91 7.97
N ARG A 113 -12.79 -0.47 7.65
CA ARG A 113 -13.07 0.95 7.36
C ARG A 113 -12.61 1.90 8.46
N ALA A 114 -12.85 1.54 9.72
CA ALA A 114 -12.46 2.36 10.86
C ALA A 114 -10.94 2.60 10.92
N GLU A 115 -10.14 1.56 10.65
CA GLU A 115 -8.68 1.64 10.65
C GLU A 115 -8.15 2.46 9.46
N ARG A 116 -8.74 2.29 8.26
CA ARG A 116 -8.40 3.15 7.10
C ARG A 116 -8.68 4.62 7.38
N HIS A 117 -9.85 4.92 7.95
CA HIS A 117 -10.22 6.30 8.28
C HIS A 117 -9.30 6.88 9.36
N GLU A 118 -8.93 6.09 10.37
CA GLU A 118 -7.99 6.51 11.40
C GLU A 118 -6.60 6.78 10.82
N GLU A 119 -6.12 5.95 9.89
CA GLU A 119 -4.83 6.17 9.23
C GLU A 119 -4.82 7.50 8.45
N ILE A 120 -5.83 7.74 7.62
CA ILE A 120 -5.99 9.01 6.87
C ILE A 120 -6.01 10.22 7.82
N ARG A 121 -6.74 10.10 8.93
CA ARG A 121 -6.82 11.15 9.96
C ARG A 121 -5.48 11.40 10.63
N LEU A 122 -4.74 10.34 10.99
CA LEU A 122 -3.41 10.43 11.62
C LEU A 122 -2.35 11.04 10.69
N GLN A 123 -2.52 10.88 9.37
CA GLN A 123 -1.72 11.56 8.36
C GLN A 123 -2.09 13.05 8.19
N GLY A 124 -3.08 13.55 8.92
CA GLY A 124 -3.47 14.97 8.95
C GLY A 124 -4.39 15.38 7.81
N HIS A 125 -4.98 14.42 7.11
CA HIS A 125 -6.06 14.70 6.15
C HIS A 125 -7.37 14.96 6.90
N LYS A 126 -8.10 15.98 6.46
CA LYS A 126 -9.34 16.46 7.09
C LYS A 126 -10.56 16.19 6.23
N PHE A 127 -10.73 14.95 5.76
CA PHE A 127 -11.90 14.53 4.99
C PHE A 127 -12.38 13.16 5.49
N VAL A 128 -13.64 12.83 5.17
CA VAL A 128 -14.19 11.49 5.36
C VAL A 128 -14.29 10.84 4.00
N CYS A 129 -13.64 9.69 3.82
CA CYS A 129 -13.69 8.96 2.55
C CYS A 129 -15.12 8.42 2.32
N ASP A 130 -15.67 8.71 1.15
CA ASP A 130 -17.02 8.33 0.70
C ASP A 130 -17.00 7.39 -0.52
N CYS A 131 -15.84 6.83 -0.87
CA CYS A 131 -15.70 5.86 -1.95
C CYS A 131 -16.58 4.60 -1.73
N THR A 132 -16.73 3.79 -2.77
CA THR A 132 -17.56 2.57 -2.76
C THR A 132 -17.18 1.59 -1.64
N LEU A 133 -15.89 1.42 -1.33
CA LEU A 133 -15.46 0.57 -0.19
C LEU A 133 -15.90 1.11 1.18
N CYS A 134 -16.13 2.42 1.31
CA CYS A 134 -16.52 3.03 2.57
C CYS A 134 -18.04 3.18 2.73
N THR A 135 -18.79 3.13 1.62
CA THR A 135 -20.24 3.34 1.61
C THR A 135 -21.05 2.07 1.40
N SER A 136 -20.47 1.02 0.78
CA SER A 136 -21.15 -0.25 0.52
C SER A 136 -21.11 -1.19 1.74
N GLN A 137 -22.28 -1.68 2.16
CA GLN A 137 -22.38 -2.72 3.21
C GLN A 137 -21.79 -4.06 2.76
N GLU A 138 -21.93 -4.38 1.47
CA GLU A 138 -21.35 -5.59 0.89
C GLU A 138 -19.82 -5.51 0.92
N ALA A 139 -19.26 -4.36 0.50
CA ALA A 139 -17.82 -4.13 0.55
C ALA A 139 -17.29 -4.24 1.98
N GLU A 140 -17.99 -3.68 2.97
CA GLU A 140 -17.60 -3.78 4.38
C GLU A 140 -17.56 -5.26 4.85
N ALA A 141 -18.57 -6.06 4.52
CA ALA A 141 -18.60 -7.48 4.88
C ALA A 141 -17.46 -8.27 4.22
N ILE A 142 -17.15 -7.97 2.96
CA ILE A 142 -16.00 -8.57 2.25
C ILE A 142 -14.69 -8.15 2.91
N MET A 143 -14.51 -6.87 3.22
CA MET A 143 -13.29 -6.34 3.84
C MET A 143 -13.03 -6.91 5.23
N GLN A 144 -14.07 -7.26 5.99
CA GLN A 144 -13.91 -7.99 7.25
C GLN A 144 -13.31 -9.38 7.01
N LYS A 145 -13.80 -10.13 6.02
CA LYS A 145 -13.22 -11.43 5.64
C LYS A 145 -11.78 -11.29 5.15
N VAL A 146 -11.52 -10.30 4.30
CA VAL A 146 -10.16 -9.96 3.83
C VAL A 146 -9.22 -9.77 5.01
N HIS A 147 -9.61 -8.95 5.98
CA HIS A 147 -8.82 -8.68 7.17
C HIS A 147 -8.52 -9.95 7.98
N PHE A 148 -9.53 -10.79 8.25
CA PHE A 148 -9.34 -12.06 8.96
C PHE A 148 -8.43 -13.04 8.20
N SER A 149 -8.59 -13.15 6.87
CA SER A 149 -7.74 -13.99 6.04
C SER A 149 -6.28 -13.52 6.06
N TYR A 150 -6.03 -12.20 5.99
CA TYR A 150 -4.68 -11.65 6.12
C TYR A 150 -4.05 -11.97 7.48
N GLN A 151 -4.79 -11.80 8.58
CA GLN A 151 -4.29 -12.13 9.92
C GLN A 151 -3.99 -13.63 10.07
N SER A 152 -4.89 -14.49 9.59
CA SER A 152 -4.73 -15.95 9.60
C SER A 152 -3.49 -16.40 8.83
N LEU A 153 -3.33 -15.91 7.59
CA LEU A 153 -2.17 -16.21 6.74
C LEU A 153 -0.88 -15.64 7.34
N SER A 154 -0.92 -14.43 7.89
CA SER A 154 0.23 -13.81 8.55
C SER A 154 0.75 -14.66 9.71
N ASN A 155 -0.14 -15.17 10.57
CA ASN A 155 0.22 -16.11 11.64
C ASN A 155 0.83 -17.41 11.08
N PHE A 156 0.30 -17.93 9.96
CA PHE A 156 0.83 -19.12 9.31
C PHE A 156 2.24 -18.91 8.76
N LEU A 157 2.47 -17.79 8.06
CA LEU A 157 3.75 -17.46 7.44
C LEU A 157 4.85 -17.30 8.49
N VAL A 158 4.53 -16.72 9.65
CA VAL A 158 5.44 -16.69 10.82
C VAL A 158 5.73 -18.11 11.30
N LYS A 159 4.69 -18.94 11.50
CA LYS A 159 4.84 -20.34 11.96
C LYS A 159 5.75 -21.18 11.07
N ILE A 160 5.71 -20.98 9.74
CA ILE A 160 6.54 -21.75 8.78
C ILE A 160 7.88 -21.08 8.43
N GLY A 161 8.23 -19.98 9.13
CA GLY A 161 9.46 -19.22 8.92
C GLY A 161 9.54 -18.48 7.58
N ALA A 162 8.40 -18.22 6.95
CA ALA A 162 8.31 -17.45 5.70
C ALA A 162 8.16 -15.94 5.92
N LEU A 163 7.78 -15.52 7.13
CA LEU A 163 7.70 -14.13 7.54
C LEU A 163 8.41 -13.96 8.89
N VAL A 164 9.19 -12.88 9.04
CA VAL A 164 9.89 -12.55 10.29
C VAL A 164 9.09 -11.53 11.09
N GLY A 165 8.75 -11.87 12.32
CA GLY A 165 8.02 -11.00 13.24
C GLY A 165 7.12 -11.78 14.19
N GLN A 166 6.61 -11.12 15.22
CA GLN A 166 5.49 -11.65 16.02
C GLN A 166 4.23 -10.92 15.60
N ILE A 167 3.24 -11.68 15.15
CA ILE A 167 1.92 -11.16 14.80
C ILE A 167 0.98 -11.71 15.86
N ASN A 168 0.67 -10.87 16.85
CA ASN A 168 -0.18 -11.26 17.97
C ASN A 168 -1.62 -10.90 17.61
N THR A 169 -2.22 -11.69 16.72
CA THR A 169 -3.62 -11.52 16.31
C THR A 169 -4.47 -12.63 16.94
N SER A 170 -5.73 -12.34 17.23
CA SER A 170 -6.70 -13.31 17.74
C SER A 170 -7.19 -14.31 16.67
N SER A 171 -6.75 -14.14 15.42
CA SER A 171 -7.17 -14.97 14.30
C SER A 171 -6.57 -16.38 14.35
N ARG A 172 -7.40 -17.36 13.97
CA ARG A 172 -7.01 -18.77 13.89
C ARG A 172 -5.85 -18.95 12.90
N THR A 173 -4.82 -19.67 13.31
CA THR A 173 -3.73 -20.08 12.43
C THR A 173 -4.12 -21.35 11.64
N PRO A 174 -3.91 -21.39 10.32
CA PRO A 174 -4.05 -22.60 9.50
C PRO A 174 -3.19 -23.74 10.03
N ASN A 175 -3.71 -24.97 9.94
CA ASN A 175 -3.04 -26.15 10.46
C ASN A 175 -1.87 -26.57 9.57
N ASP A 176 -2.09 -26.55 8.26
CA ASP A 176 -1.17 -27.03 7.24
C ASP A 176 -1.16 -26.15 5.98
N ASN A 177 -0.30 -26.51 5.02
CA ASN A 177 -0.17 -25.78 3.76
C ASN A 177 -1.43 -25.87 2.88
N LYS A 178 -2.26 -26.93 2.99
CA LYS A 178 -3.47 -27.05 2.15
C LYS A 178 -4.53 -26.08 2.63
N GLU A 179 -4.75 -26.00 3.94
CA GLU A 179 -5.67 -25.03 4.53
C GLU A 179 -5.20 -23.59 4.28
N ALA A 180 -3.90 -23.33 4.42
CA ALA A 180 -3.35 -22.01 4.13
C ALA A 180 -3.48 -21.62 2.65
N LEU A 181 -3.28 -22.55 1.71
CA LEU A 181 -3.48 -22.27 0.29
C LEU A 181 -4.95 -21.94 -0.01
N ALA A 182 -5.90 -22.70 0.55
CA ALA A 182 -7.33 -22.44 0.34
C ALA A 182 -7.74 -21.04 0.82
N ILE A 183 -7.22 -20.59 1.98
CA ILE A 183 -7.47 -19.24 2.49
C ILE A 183 -6.84 -18.18 1.58
N ALA A 184 -5.63 -18.42 1.07
CA ALA A 184 -4.96 -17.49 0.18
C ALA A 184 -5.69 -17.36 -1.18
N GLU A 185 -6.17 -18.47 -1.74
CA GLU A 185 -6.96 -18.49 -2.98
C GLU A 185 -8.32 -17.81 -2.79
N GLU A 186 -8.99 -18.05 -1.66
CA GLU A 186 -10.21 -17.30 -1.30
C GLU A 186 -9.90 -15.80 -1.19
N LEU A 187 -8.78 -15.42 -0.57
CA LEU A 187 -8.37 -14.03 -0.43
C LEU A 187 -8.11 -13.36 -1.78
N VAL A 188 -7.50 -14.05 -2.76
CA VAL A 188 -7.39 -13.54 -4.15
C VAL A 188 -8.77 -13.21 -4.72
N GLY A 189 -9.72 -14.15 -4.60
CA GLY A 189 -11.09 -13.95 -5.08
C GLY A 189 -11.83 -12.82 -4.37
N LEU A 190 -11.63 -12.66 -3.07
CA LEU A 190 -12.19 -11.54 -2.31
C LEU A 190 -11.63 -10.21 -2.81
N LEU A 191 -10.30 -10.07 -2.93
CA LEU A 191 -9.62 -8.85 -3.39
C LEU A 191 -10.05 -8.43 -4.79
N GLN A 192 -10.29 -9.39 -5.68
CA GLN A 192 -10.77 -9.16 -7.04
C GLN A 192 -12.30 -9.00 -7.13
N HIS A 193 -13.04 -9.16 -6.04
CA HIS A 193 -14.50 -9.06 -6.07
C HIS A 193 -14.93 -7.69 -6.58
N PRO A 194 -15.91 -7.58 -7.51
CA PRO A 194 -16.29 -6.30 -8.13
C PRO A 194 -16.67 -5.20 -7.14
N SER A 195 -17.21 -5.57 -5.98
CA SER A 195 -17.58 -4.63 -4.91
C SER A 195 -16.39 -4.03 -4.15
N ILE A 196 -15.17 -4.56 -4.32
CA ILE A 196 -13.94 -3.98 -3.74
C ILE A 196 -12.87 -3.65 -4.79
N GLY A 197 -12.59 -4.54 -5.75
CA GLY A 197 -11.69 -4.29 -6.88
C GLY A 197 -10.26 -3.87 -6.50
N LEU A 198 -9.67 -4.49 -5.48
CA LEU A 198 -8.34 -4.16 -4.98
C LEU A 198 -7.23 -4.85 -5.80
N GLU A 199 -6.93 -4.31 -6.97
CA GLU A 199 -5.85 -4.78 -7.86
C GLU A 199 -4.47 -4.17 -7.52
N GLY A 200 -4.19 -3.97 -6.23
CA GLY A 200 -3.01 -3.27 -5.73
C GLY A 200 -1.91 -4.18 -5.17
N PRO A 201 -1.01 -3.61 -4.33
CA PRO A 201 0.02 -4.36 -3.61
C PRO A 201 -0.53 -5.51 -2.76
N ASP A 202 -1.72 -5.36 -2.19
CA ASP A 202 -2.40 -6.40 -1.39
C ASP A 202 -2.63 -7.69 -2.21
N LEU A 203 -3.18 -7.58 -3.42
CA LEU A 203 -3.37 -8.72 -4.33
C LEU A 203 -2.04 -9.33 -4.75
N LYS A 204 -1.05 -8.49 -5.07
CA LYS A 204 0.30 -8.96 -5.43
C LYS A 204 0.91 -9.81 -4.30
N MET A 205 0.85 -9.33 -3.05
CA MET A 205 1.36 -10.08 -1.90
C MET A 205 0.61 -11.40 -1.71
N THR A 206 -0.70 -11.43 -1.91
CA THR A 206 -1.49 -12.67 -1.80
C THR A 206 -1.13 -13.68 -2.89
N LEU A 207 -0.91 -13.25 -4.13
CA LEU A 207 -0.43 -14.11 -5.22
C LEU A 207 0.94 -14.73 -4.88
N HIS A 208 1.84 -13.95 -4.28
CA HIS A 208 3.13 -14.45 -3.79
C HIS A 208 2.93 -15.58 -2.76
N VAL A 209 2.01 -15.39 -1.82
CA VAL A 209 1.66 -16.40 -0.81
C VAL A 209 1.10 -17.68 -1.45
N CYS A 210 0.17 -17.56 -2.41
CA CYS A 210 -0.34 -18.69 -3.18
C CYS A 210 0.78 -19.46 -3.88
N SER A 211 1.72 -18.74 -4.52
CA SER A 211 2.88 -19.34 -5.18
C SER A 211 3.79 -20.09 -4.21
N LEU A 212 4.15 -19.44 -3.09
CA LEU A 212 4.99 -20.01 -2.04
C LEU A 212 4.41 -21.30 -1.46
N ILE A 213 3.12 -21.29 -1.10
CA ILE A 213 2.45 -22.43 -0.48
C ILE A 213 2.25 -23.56 -1.50
N SER A 214 1.84 -23.23 -2.74
CA SER A 214 1.75 -24.22 -3.84
C SER A 214 3.07 -24.95 -4.06
N ARG A 215 4.19 -24.21 -4.06
CA ARG A 215 5.53 -24.79 -4.16
C ARG A 215 5.84 -25.73 -3.00
N ARG A 216 5.50 -25.34 -1.76
CA ARG A 216 5.70 -26.19 -0.56
C ARG A 216 4.85 -27.46 -0.57
N LEU A 217 3.72 -27.46 -1.27
CA LEU A 217 2.89 -28.65 -1.52
C LEU A 217 3.42 -29.52 -2.66
N GLY A 218 4.50 -29.13 -3.35
CA GLY A 218 5.03 -29.82 -4.52
C GLY A 218 4.26 -29.54 -5.81
N ASN A 219 3.25 -28.66 -5.79
CA ASN A 219 2.51 -28.27 -6.99
C ASN A 219 3.25 -27.13 -7.72
N ILE A 220 4.35 -27.48 -8.38
CA ILE A 220 5.23 -26.51 -9.05
C ILE A 220 4.51 -25.81 -10.21
N LYS A 221 3.58 -26.49 -10.90
CA LYS A 221 2.77 -25.88 -11.97
C LYS A 221 1.90 -24.75 -11.46
N ALA A 222 1.15 -24.97 -10.37
CA ALA A 222 0.34 -23.92 -9.75
C ALA A 222 1.21 -22.79 -9.18
N ALA A 223 2.36 -23.13 -8.58
CA ALA A 223 3.30 -22.12 -8.10
C ALA A 223 3.78 -21.19 -9.21
N ALA A 224 4.08 -21.73 -10.40
CA ALA A 224 4.51 -20.97 -11.56
C ALA A 224 3.39 -20.06 -12.08
N MET A 225 2.16 -20.57 -12.14
CA MET A 225 0.99 -19.79 -12.54
C MET A 225 0.81 -18.54 -11.67
N TYR A 226 0.79 -18.70 -10.34
CA TYR A 226 0.67 -17.57 -9.42
C TYR A 226 1.86 -16.60 -9.49
N ALA A 227 3.08 -17.10 -9.65
CA ALA A 227 4.27 -16.24 -9.77
C ALA A 227 4.27 -15.41 -11.07
N ARG A 228 3.74 -15.95 -12.17
CA ARG A 228 3.58 -15.20 -13.43
C ARG A 228 2.55 -14.09 -13.28
N GLU A 229 1.44 -14.37 -12.62
CA GLU A 229 0.39 -13.38 -12.34
C GLU A 229 0.91 -12.28 -11.38
N GLU A 230 1.65 -12.66 -10.35
CA GLU A 230 2.34 -11.73 -9.44
C GLU A 230 3.24 -10.75 -10.23
N LEU A 231 4.07 -11.27 -11.15
CA LEU A 231 4.95 -10.44 -11.97
C LEU A 231 4.17 -9.55 -12.94
N ALA A 232 3.12 -10.06 -13.57
CA ALA A 232 2.26 -9.27 -14.46
C ALA A 232 1.62 -8.08 -13.70
N LEU A 233 1.14 -8.32 -12.48
CA LEU A 233 0.61 -7.27 -11.62
C LEU A 233 1.70 -6.30 -11.17
N GLN A 234 2.91 -6.79 -10.82
CA GLN A 234 4.05 -5.94 -10.50
C GLN A 234 4.38 -4.97 -11.64
N VAL A 235 4.46 -5.48 -12.87
CA VAL A 235 4.74 -4.65 -14.05
C VAL A 235 3.66 -3.57 -14.24
N ARG A 236 2.40 -3.87 -13.95
CA ARG A 236 1.32 -2.86 -14.00
C ARG A 236 1.48 -1.79 -12.92
N LEU A 237 1.84 -2.18 -11.70
CA LEU A 237 1.96 -1.26 -10.56
C LEU A 237 3.20 -0.35 -10.62
N TRP A 238 4.31 -0.85 -11.18
CA TRP A 238 5.61 -0.17 -11.18
C TRP A 238 6.13 0.22 -12.58
N GLY A 239 5.51 -0.24 -13.65
CA GLY A 239 5.99 -0.04 -15.02
C GLY A 239 7.25 -0.86 -15.34
N PHE A 240 7.71 -0.76 -16.60
CA PHE A 240 8.85 -1.52 -17.13
C PHE A 240 10.22 -0.89 -16.82
N GLU A 241 10.27 0.36 -16.41
CA GLU A 241 11.50 1.18 -16.43
C GLU A 241 12.31 1.14 -15.12
N THR A 242 12.12 0.12 -14.28
CA THR A 242 12.74 -0.01 -12.96
C THR A 242 13.76 -1.14 -12.86
N GLU A 243 14.72 -1.23 -13.79
CA GLU A 243 15.78 -2.26 -13.79
C GLU A 243 16.66 -2.29 -12.51
N ARG A 244 16.58 -1.28 -11.64
CA ARG A 244 17.42 -1.17 -10.42
C ARG A 244 16.67 -1.09 -9.09
N PHE A 245 15.36 -0.81 -9.05
CA PHE A 245 14.63 -0.56 -7.80
C PHE A 245 14.07 -1.83 -7.13
N LEU A 246 13.98 -2.95 -7.84
CA LEU A 246 13.22 -4.12 -7.38
C LEU A 246 13.88 -4.93 -6.24
N ARG A 247 15.05 -4.55 -5.73
CA ARG A 247 15.92 -5.40 -4.88
C ARG A 247 15.39 -5.85 -3.50
N GLN A 248 14.17 -5.53 -3.10
CA GLN A 248 13.60 -6.04 -1.84
C GLN A 248 12.28 -6.81 -2.01
N ASN A 249 11.62 -6.73 -3.16
CA ASN A 249 10.29 -7.33 -3.35
C ASN A 249 9.99 -7.67 -4.82
N ASP A 250 11.04 -8.05 -5.58
CA ASP A 250 10.92 -8.40 -6.98
C ASP A 250 10.28 -9.77 -7.17
N ALA A 251 9.15 -9.83 -7.88
CA ALA A 251 8.51 -11.07 -8.31
C ALA A 251 9.37 -11.84 -9.34
N GLU A 252 10.27 -11.17 -10.08
CA GLU A 252 11.05 -11.79 -11.16
C GLU A 252 12.05 -12.86 -10.66
N PRO A 253 12.92 -12.62 -9.65
CA PRO A 253 13.78 -13.66 -9.08
C PRO A 253 13.00 -14.85 -8.52
N TRP A 254 11.83 -14.59 -7.92
CA TRP A 254 10.96 -15.65 -7.43
C TRP A 254 10.44 -16.49 -8.60
N LEU A 255 9.87 -15.86 -9.63
CA LEU A 255 9.41 -16.55 -10.83
C LEU A 255 10.54 -17.35 -11.50
N HIS A 256 11.73 -16.76 -11.67
CA HIS A 256 12.89 -17.45 -12.24
C HIS A 256 13.24 -18.72 -11.47
N LYS A 257 13.19 -18.67 -10.13
CA LYS A 257 13.40 -19.85 -9.29
C LYS A 257 12.34 -20.92 -9.55
N ILE A 258 11.06 -20.54 -9.61
CA ILE A 258 9.95 -21.48 -9.85
C ILE A 258 10.03 -22.10 -11.25
N GLU A 259 10.31 -21.32 -12.28
CA GLU A 259 10.44 -21.79 -13.67
C GLU A 259 11.59 -22.80 -13.83
N LYS A 260 12.68 -22.59 -13.09
CA LYS A 260 13.80 -23.54 -13.04
C LYS A 260 13.40 -24.86 -12.37
N GLU A 261 12.60 -24.80 -11.30
CA GLU A 261 12.05 -26.00 -10.66
C GLU A 261 11.04 -26.70 -11.59
N LEU A 262 10.20 -25.95 -12.31
CA LEU A 262 9.23 -26.46 -13.28
C LEU A 262 9.92 -27.19 -14.42
N SER A 263 10.93 -26.57 -15.04
CA SER A 263 11.72 -27.17 -16.14
C SER A 263 12.37 -28.49 -15.73
N ARG A 264 12.87 -28.61 -14.49
CA ARG A 264 13.48 -29.84 -13.97
C ARG A 264 12.45 -30.96 -13.78
N MET A 265 11.28 -30.61 -13.24
CA MET A 265 10.16 -31.54 -13.08
C MET A 265 9.66 -32.05 -14.43
N GLU A 266 9.56 -31.18 -15.44
CA GLU A 266 9.14 -31.54 -16.80
C GLU A 266 10.19 -32.38 -17.55
N ALA A 267 11.47 -32.16 -17.29
CA ALA A 267 12.57 -32.97 -17.82
C ALA A 267 12.67 -34.37 -17.19
N GLY A 268 11.75 -34.78 -16.30
CA GLY A 268 11.73 -36.10 -15.66
C GLY A 268 12.75 -36.26 -14.53
N GLY A 269 13.29 -35.15 -14.00
CA GLY A 269 14.27 -35.17 -12.91
C GLY A 269 13.62 -35.00 -11.53
N LEU A 270 13.09 -36.08 -10.97
CA LEU A 270 12.83 -36.27 -9.53
C LEU A 270 13.10 -37.72 -9.13
#